data_AF-A0A520CPG4-F1
#
_entry.id   AF-A0A520CPG4-F1
#
_cell.length_a   1.000
_cell.length_b   1.000
_cell.length_c   1.000
_cell.angle_alpha   90.00
_cell.angle_beta   90.00
_cell.angle_gamma   90.00
#
_symmetry.space_group_name_H-M   'P 1'
#
loop_
_entity.id
_entity.type
_entity.pdbx_description
1 polymer ?
#
loop_
_entity_poly.entity_id
_entity_poly.type
_entity_poly.pdbx_seq_one_letter_code
_entity_poly.pdbx_strand_id
1 'polypeptide(L)' 'MTLQRSAPYKGVFPVVPTTFDESGALDLASQKRCLDFMIDAGSTGLCILANFSEQFLLSDEDREVLTR' A
#
# COMPACT_ATOMS: atom_id res chain seq x y z
N MET A 1 -33.73 -0.82 -18.31
CA MET A 1 -32.88 -1.74 -17.53
C MET A 1 -31.47 -1.20 -17.57
N THR A 2 -30.97 -0.69 -16.45
CA THR A 2 -29.59 -0.17 -16.35
C THR A 2 -28.64 -1.37 -16.30
N LEU A 3 -27.68 -1.45 -17.22
CA LEU A 3 -26.66 -2.49 -17.20
C LEU A 3 -25.84 -2.34 -15.91
N GLN A 4 -25.98 -3.30 -14.99
CA GLN A 4 -25.13 -3.37 -13.81
C GLN A 4 -23.74 -3.82 -14.28
N ARG A 5 -22.81 -2.87 -14.42
CA ARG A 5 -21.40 -3.18 -14.65
C ARG A 5 -20.90 -4.03 -13.49
N SER A 6 -20.34 -5.20 -13.80
CA SER A 6 -19.58 -5.95 -12.80
C SER A 6 -18.48 -5.04 -12.27
N ALA A 7 -18.44 -4.83 -10.94
CA ALA A 7 -17.33 -4.10 -10.33
C ALA A 7 -16.04 -4.87 -10.65
N PRO A 8 -15.01 -4.22 -11.25
CA PRO A 8 -13.81 -4.89 -11.71
C PRO A 8 -12.97 -5.48 -10.57
N TYR A 9 -13.11 -4.92 -9.35
CA TYR A 9 -12.40 -5.37 -8.17
C TYR A 9 -13.39 -5.80 -7.09
N LYS A 10 -13.22 -7.03 -6.58
CA LYS A 10 -13.97 -7.60 -5.46
C LYS A 10 -12.99 -8.37 -4.57
N GLY A 11 -13.09 -8.18 -3.26
CA GLY A 11 -12.19 -8.82 -2.29
C GLY A 11 -11.65 -7.83 -1.27
N VAL A 12 -10.55 -8.20 -0.62
CA VAL A 12 -9.90 -7.40 0.44
C VAL A 12 -8.67 -6.70 -0.13
N PHE A 13 -8.67 -5.37 -0.06
CA PHE A 13 -7.59 -4.51 -0.56
C PHE A 13 -7.17 -3.56 0.56
N PRO A 14 -6.35 -4.02 1.53
CA PRO A 14 -5.93 -3.17 2.63
C PRO A 14 -5.04 -2.05 2.13
N VAL A 15 -5.09 -0.92 2.85
CA VAL A 15 -4.13 0.16 2.69
C VAL A 15 -2.90 -0.17 3.52
N VAL A 16 -1.76 -0.36 2.85
CA VAL A 16 -0.50 -0.71 3.49
C VAL A 16 0.07 0.55 4.16
N PRO A 17 0.55 0.48 5.43
CA PRO A 17 1.28 1.60 6.01
C PRO A 17 2.59 1.85 5.23
N THR A 18 3.13 3.06 5.32
CA THR A 18 4.52 3.32 4.95
C THR A 18 5.36 3.28 6.21
N THR A 19 6.40 2.45 6.25
CA THR A 19 7.23 2.29 7.44
C THR A 19 8.47 3.17 7.37
N PHE A 20 8.82 3.76 8.51
CA PHE A 20 9.97 4.63 8.67
C PHE A 20 10.88 4.13 9.78
N ASP A 21 12.17 4.42 9.68
CA ASP A 21 13.12 4.21 10.76
C ASP A 21 13.09 5.36 11.78
N GLU A 22 13.94 5.28 12.82
CA GLU A 22 14.01 6.31 13.87
C GLU A 22 14.47 7.70 13.36
N SER A 23 15.08 7.76 12.17
CA SER A 23 15.48 9.02 11.52
C SER A 23 14.38 9.62 10.65
N GLY A 24 13.29 8.88 10.43
CA GLY A 24 12.20 9.25 9.52
C GLY A 24 12.47 8.88 8.06
N ALA A 25 13.54 8.15 7.76
CA ALA A 25 13.79 7.63 6.42
C ALA A 25 12.96 6.36 6.18
N LEU A 26 12.71 6.00 4.91
CA LEU A 26 11.98 4.77 4.56
C LEU A 26 12.69 3.53 5.11
N ASP A 27 11.97 2.74 5.91
CA ASP A 27 12.42 1.40 6.31
C ASP A 27 11.87 0.37 5.32
N LEU A 28 12.62 0.14 4.24
CA LEU A 28 12.21 -0.79 3.19
C LEU A 28 12.11 -2.25 3.66
N ALA A 29 12.87 -2.62 4.70
CA ALA A 29 12.82 -3.98 5.24
C ALA A 29 11.53 -4.21 6.02
N SER A 30 11.11 -3.25 6.83
CA SER A 30 9.80 -3.27 7.49
C SER A 30 8.65 -3.16 6.48
N GLN A 31 8.80 -2.32 5.45
CA GLN A 31 7.81 -2.17 4.40
C GLN A 31 7.53 -3.52 3.73
N LYS A 32 8.59 -4.24 3.35
CA LYS A 32 8.47 -5.58 2.76
C LYS A 32 7.74 -6.55 3.69
N ARG A 33 8.05 -6.56 5.00
CA ARG A 33 7.36 -7.42 5.96
C ARG A 33 5.87 -7.09 6.09
N CYS A 34 5.49 -5.81 6.02
CA CYS A 34 4.09 -5.40 6.00
C CYS A 34 3.36 -5.93 4.75
N LEU A 35 4.00 -5.86 3.57
CA LEU A 35 3.44 -6.44 2.34
C LEU A 35 3.30 -7.95 2.46
N ASP A 36 4.38 -8.65 2.83
CA ASP A 36 4.40 -10.11 2.97
C ASP A 36 3.29 -10.58 3.91
N PHE A 37 3.11 -9.94 5.07
CA PHE A 37 2.05 -10.26 6.00
C PHE A 37 0.65 -10.14 5.39
N MET A 38 0.37 -9.05 4.67
CA MET A 38 -0.95 -8.84 4.06
C MET A 38 -1.22 -9.80 2.90
N ILE A 39 -0.18 -10.19 2.16
CA ILE A 39 -0.25 -11.20 1.11
C ILE A 39 -0.55 -12.57 1.73
N ASP A 40 0.21 -12.97 2.76
CA ASP A 40 0.05 -14.25 3.45
C ASP A 40 -1.31 -14.37 4.15
N ALA A 41 -1.88 -13.24 4.59
CA ALA A 41 -3.23 -13.17 5.13
C ALA A 41 -4.35 -13.33 4.08
N GLY A 42 -4.00 -13.42 2.79
CA GLY A 42 -4.95 -13.66 1.70
C GLY A 42 -5.58 -12.40 1.11
N SER A 43 -4.90 -11.25 1.17
CA SER A 43 -5.37 -10.03 0.49
C SER A 43 -5.51 -10.25 -1.01
N THR A 44 -6.58 -9.71 -1.61
CA THR A 44 -6.85 -9.81 -3.05
C THR A 44 -5.96 -8.86 -3.86
N GLY A 45 -5.56 -7.75 -3.24
CA GLY A 45 -4.57 -6.81 -3.74
C GLY A 45 -4.19 -5.86 -2.62
N LEU A 46 -3.31 -4.90 -2.90
CA LEU A 46 -2.81 -3.95 -1.91
C LEU A 46 -2.93 -2.53 -2.45
N CYS A 47 -3.28 -1.60 -1.56
CA CYS A 47 -3.26 -0.17 -1.85
C CYS A 47 -2.07 0.45 -1.11
N ILE A 48 -1.13 1.04 -1.86
CA ILE A 48 -0.02 1.82 -1.30
C ILE A 48 -0.21 3.30 -1.63
N LEU A 49 0.57 4.17 -0.99
CA LEU A 49 0.55 5.62 -1.24
C LEU A 49 -0.85 6.22 -1.11
N ALA A 50 -1.58 5.89 -0.05
CA ALA A 50 -2.84 6.54 0.30
C ALA A 50 -2.67 7.39 1.56
N ASN A 51 -3.75 8.07 1.98
CA ASN A 51 -3.72 8.93 3.16
C ASN A 51 -3.26 8.21 4.43
N PHE A 52 -3.70 6.95 4.64
CA PHE A 52 -3.28 6.12 5.76
C PHE A 52 -1.80 5.68 5.65
N SER A 53 -1.26 5.66 4.44
CA SER A 53 0.16 5.38 4.16
C SER A 53 1.04 6.64 4.28
N GLU A 54 0.53 7.73 4.86
CA GLU A 54 1.27 8.98 5.06
C GLU A 54 1.79 9.61 3.75
N GLN A 55 1.08 9.41 2.64
CA GLN A 55 1.49 9.87 1.29
C GLN A 55 1.92 11.36 1.23
N PHE A 56 1.32 12.20 2.07
CA PHE A 56 1.60 13.63 2.14
C PHE A 56 2.95 13.99 2.79
N LEU A 57 3.57 13.06 3.53
CA LEU A 57 4.90 13.21 4.13
C LEU A 57 6.02 12.70 3.23
N LEU A 58 5.68 11.91 2.22
CA LEU A 58 6.65 11.30 1.30
C LEU A 58 7.13 12.30 0.26
N SER A 59 8.45 12.31 0.03
CA SER A 59 9.03 12.97 -1.14
C SER A 59 8.62 12.24 -2.43
N ASP A 60 8.85 12.87 -3.57
CA ASP A 60 8.61 12.20 -4.86
C ASP A 60 9.57 11.00 -5.05
N GLU A 61 10.80 11.10 -4.56
CA GLU A 61 11.76 9.98 -4.56
C GLU A 61 11.26 8.80 -3.72
N ASP A 62 10.74 9.07 -2.52
CA ASP A 62 10.16 8.01 -1.66
C ASP A 62 9.01 7.29 -2.36
N ARG A 63 8.13 8.04 -3.04
CA ARG A 63 7.01 7.47 -3.79
C ARG A 63 7.48 6.62 -4.97
N GLU A 64 8.53 7.05 -5.66
CA GLU A 64 9.14 6.28 -6.73
C GLU A 64 9.77 4.98 -6.22
N VAL A 65 10.46 5.03 -5.08
CA VAL A 65 11.06 3.83 -4.47
C VAL A 65 9.98 2.81 -4.09
N LEU A 66 8.87 3.26 -3.49
CA LEU A 66 7.78 2.38 -3.05
C LEU A 66 6.95 1.76 -4.17
N THR A 67 7.05 2.28 -5.40
CA THR A 67 6.24 1.82 -6.56
C THR A 67 7.01 0.97 -7.56
N ARG A 68 8.30 0.71 -7.33
CA ARG A 68 9.16 -0.17 -8.14
C ARG A 68 9.18 -1.60 -7.61
#